data_AF-A0A1A8GKT1-F1
#
_entry.id   AF-A0A1A8GKT1-F1
#
_cell.length_a   1.000
_cell.length_b   1.000
_cell.length_c   1.000
_cell.angle_alpha   90.00
_cell.angle_beta   90.00
_cell.angle_gamma   90.00
#
_symmetry.space_group_name_H-M   'P 1'
#
loop_
_entity.id
_entity.type
_entity.pdbx_description
1 polymer ?
#
loop_
_entity_poly.entity_id
_entity_poly.type
_entity_poly.pdbx_seq_one_letter_code
_entity_poly.pdbx_strand_id
1 'polypeptide(L)'
;MVRENDLIRLWEIRDKVIGDNVNVESIDVSLATIDLVLRRQKMRMKQVYRVPFERNSAPHKDLRYEYVQRILQLDAMARPHEYLFLDEAGFNLQKRRQRGRNTIGQRAITEVPGQRG
;
A
#
# COMPACT_ATOMS: atom_id res chain seq x y z
N MET A 1 3.58 14.62 -7.75
CA MET A 1 4.02 13.95 -8.98
C MET A 1 3.73 12.47 -8.81
N VAL A 2 2.63 11.99 -9.41
CA VAL A 2 2.14 10.61 -9.27
C VAL A 2 3.18 9.67 -9.85
N ARG A 3 3.94 8.98 -8.99
CA ARG A 3 4.87 7.93 -9.43
C ARG A 3 4.02 6.80 -10.00
N GLU A 4 4.41 6.31 -11.18
CA GLU A 4 3.82 5.14 -11.82
C GLU A 4 3.62 4.00 -10.82
N ASN A 5 2.72 3.05 -11.10
CA ASN A 5 2.45 1.91 -10.20
C ASN A 5 3.73 1.08 -9.93
N ASP A 6 4.45 1.43 -8.86
CA ASP A 6 5.68 0.77 -8.42
C ASP A 6 5.44 -0.72 -8.15
N LEU A 7 4.20 -1.17 -7.90
CA LEU A 7 3.86 -2.56 -7.58
C LEU A 7 3.68 -3.48 -8.79
N ILE A 8 3.89 -2.98 -10.01
CA ILE A 8 3.75 -3.79 -11.23
C ILE A 8 4.83 -4.87 -11.31
N ARG A 9 4.43 -6.09 -11.67
CA ARG A 9 5.33 -7.24 -11.81
C ARG A 9 5.94 -7.28 -13.21
N LEU A 10 7.09 -7.94 -13.30
CA LEU A 10 7.82 -8.05 -14.57
C LEU A 10 6.98 -8.72 -15.67
N TRP A 11 6.18 -9.73 -15.34
CA TRP A 11 5.26 -10.34 -16.31
C TRP A 11 4.04 -9.48 -16.58
N GLU A 12 3.53 -8.70 -15.62
CA GLU A 12 2.43 -7.77 -15.89
C GLU A 12 2.88 -6.66 -16.85
N ILE A 13 4.16 -6.26 -16.79
CA ILE A 13 4.76 -5.38 -17.80
C ILE A 13 4.81 -6.10 -19.15
N ARG A 14 5.28 -7.35 -19.19
CA ARG A 14 5.31 -8.16 -20.42
C ARG A 14 3.93 -8.28 -21.04
N ASP A 15 2.93 -8.69 -20.27
CA ASP A 15 1.59 -8.98 -20.75
C ASP A 15 0.91 -7.69 -21.27
N LYS A 16 1.18 -6.54 -20.64
CA LYS A 16 0.79 -5.23 -21.19
C LYS A 16 1.48 -4.91 -22.51
N VAL A 17 2.81 -5.09 -22.59
CA VAL A 17 3.56 -4.87 -23.83
C VAL A 17 3.08 -5.78 -24.96
N ILE A 18 2.73 -7.03 -24.68
CA ILE A 18 2.16 -7.95 -25.67
C ILE A 18 0.75 -7.49 -26.08
N GLY A 19 -0.10 -7.11 -25.11
CA GLY A 19 -1.46 -6.64 -25.37
C GLY A 19 -1.54 -5.33 -26.15
N ASP A 20 -0.60 -4.41 -25.95
CA ASP A 20 -0.55 -3.12 -26.66
C ASP A 20 -0.04 -3.27 -28.12
N ASN A 21 0.69 -4.35 -28.43
CA ASN A 21 1.31 -4.59 -29.74
C ASN A 21 0.41 -5.40 -30.70
N VAL A 22 -0.90 -5.08 -30.75
CA VAL A 22 -1.92 -5.78 -31.56
C VAL A 22 -1.54 -5.96 -33.05
N ASN A 23 -0.63 -5.14 -33.59
CA ASN A 23 -0.21 -5.15 -35.00
C ASN A 23 1.06 -5.97 -35.30
N VAL A 24 1.67 -6.62 -34.30
CA VAL A 24 2.91 -7.40 -34.51
C VAL A 24 2.61 -8.87 -34.27
N GLU A 25 2.63 -9.67 -35.35
CA GLU A 25 2.37 -11.11 -35.30
C GLU A 25 3.14 -11.79 -34.16
N SER A 26 2.39 -12.37 -33.21
CA SER A 26 2.81 -13.40 -32.24
C SER A 26 4.24 -13.31 -31.68
N ILE A 27 4.74 -12.11 -31.36
CA ILE A 27 6.04 -11.99 -30.69
C ILE A 27 5.88 -12.36 -29.22
N ASP A 28 6.32 -13.57 -28.87
CA ASP A 28 6.53 -13.92 -27.46
C ASP A 28 7.81 -13.23 -26.96
N VAL A 29 7.66 -12.43 -25.90
CA VAL A 29 8.76 -11.69 -25.30
C VAL A 29 9.15 -12.35 -23.99
N SER A 30 10.39 -12.84 -23.91
CA SER A 30 10.90 -13.41 -22.65
C SER A 30 10.91 -12.37 -21.52
N LEU A 31 10.75 -12.82 -20.28
CA LEU A 31 10.89 -11.95 -19.10
C LEU A 31 12.29 -11.33 -19.00
N ALA A 32 13.33 -12.03 -19.48
CA ALA A 32 14.69 -11.52 -19.51
C ALA A 32 14.83 -10.31 -20.45
N THR A 33 14.11 -10.32 -21.57
CA THR A 33 14.05 -9.18 -22.51
C THR A 33 13.44 -7.96 -21.83
N ILE A 34 12.33 -8.14 -21.10
CA ILE A 34 11.72 -7.04 -20.34
C ILE A 34 12.66 -6.52 -19.24
N ASP A 35 13.33 -7.41 -18.49
CA ASP A 35 14.29 -6.98 -17.46
C ASP A 35 15.46 -6.18 -18.06
N LEU A 36 15.95 -6.61 -19.23
CA LEU A 36 17.01 -5.89 -19.95
C LEU A 36 16.54 -4.49 -20.38
N VAL A 37 15.34 -4.37 -20.93
CA VAL A 37 14.75 -3.09 -21.33
C VAL A 37 14.58 -2.17 -20.12
N LEU A 38 14.08 -2.69 -18.99
CA LEU A 38 13.98 -1.91 -17.75
C LEU A 38 15.34 -1.38 -17.30
N ARG A 39 16.40 -2.21 -17.35
CA ARG A 39 17.77 -1.77 -17.00
C ARG A 39 18.26 -0.66 -17.93
N ARG A 40 18.01 -0.76 -19.24
CA ARG A 40 18.34 0.29 -20.23
C ARG A 40 17.61 1.61 -19.92
N GLN A 41 16.39 1.53 -19.42
CA GLN A 41 15.58 2.68 -18.98
C GLN A 41 15.92 3.17 -17.57
N LYS A 42 17.03 2.71 -16.97
CA LYS A 42 17.44 3.05 -15.60
C LYS A 42 16.40 2.65 -14.53
N MET A 43 15.59 1.62 -14.79
CA MET A 43 14.62 1.04 -13.86
C MET A 43 15.06 -0.35 -13.42
N ARG A 44 14.67 -0.77 -12.21
CA ARG A 44 14.92 -2.16 -11.74
C ARG A 44 13.79 -2.66 -10.86
N MET A 45 13.55 -3.97 -10.93
CA MET A 45 12.71 -4.68 -9.97
C MET A 45 13.41 -4.78 -8.60
N LYS A 46 12.82 -4.17 -7.56
CA LYS A 46 13.35 -4.05 -6.19
C LYS A 46 12.33 -4.51 -5.16
N GLN A 47 12.80 -4.71 -3.93
CA GLN A 47 11.90 -4.89 -2.78
C GLN A 47 11.11 -3.59 -2.56
N VAL A 48 9.80 -3.71 -2.36
CA VAL A 48 8.94 -2.56 -2.06
C VAL A 48 8.99 -2.25 -0.58
N TYR A 49 9.36 -1.01 -0.27
CA TYR A 49 9.32 -0.47 1.07
C TYR A 49 7.95 0.16 1.32
N ARG A 50 7.33 -0.21 2.44
CA ARG A 50 6.01 0.27 2.82
C ARG A 50 6.19 1.42 3.78
N VAL A 51 5.76 2.61 3.37
CA VAL A 51 5.81 3.80 4.22
C VAL A 51 4.44 3.97 4.87
N PRO A 52 4.36 3.89 6.22
CA PRO A 52 3.14 4.27 6.93
C PRO A 52 2.85 5.74 6.67
N PHE A 53 1.63 6.08 6.25
CA PHE A 53 1.18 7.46 6.31
C PHE A 53 0.58 7.77 7.69
N GLU A 54 0.62 9.05 8.08
CA GLU A 54 0.05 9.51 9.34
C GLU A 54 -1.47 9.38 9.31
N ARG A 55 -2.02 8.53 10.18
CA ARG A 55 -3.48 8.36 10.32
C ARG A 55 -4.12 9.44 11.20
N ASN A 56 -3.35 10.04 12.10
CA ASN A 56 -3.85 10.98 13.10
C ASN A 56 -3.70 12.42 12.61
N SER A 57 -4.67 12.89 11.84
CA SER A 57 -4.82 14.31 11.56
C SER A 57 -5.20 15.08 12.83
N ALA A 58 -5.00 16.40 12.87
CA ALA A 58 -5.41 17.23 14.00
C ALA A 58 -6.91 17.05 14.35
N PRO A 59 -7.85 17.04 13.39
CA PRO A 59 -9.26 16.76 13.68
C PRO A 59 -9.51 15.39 14.34
N HIS A 60 -8.76 14.34 13.95
CA HIS A 60 -8.88 13.03 14.59
C HIS A 60 -8.38 13.03 16.04
N LYS A 61 -7.42 13.90 16.39
CA LYS A 61 -6.93 14.06 17.77
C LYS A 61 -7.97 14.77 18.61
N ASP A 62 -8.62 15.79 18.07
CA ASP A 62 -9.68 16.54 18.76
C ASP A 62 -10.90 15.65 19.05
N LEU A 63 -11.36 14.87 18.06
CA LEU A 63 -12.46 13.90 18.27
C LEU A 63 -12.14 12.86 19.34
N ARG A 64 -10.89 12.39 19.41
CA ARG A 64 -10.47 11.47 20.48
C ARG A 64 -10.44 12.14 21.84
N TYR A 65 -10.01 13.40 21.89
CA TYR A 65 -10.03 14.19 23.11
C TYR A 65 -11.47 14.33 23.63
N GLU A 66 -12.41 14.74 22.78
CA GLU A 66 -13.83 14.86 23.13
C GLU A 66 -14.44 13.53 23.59
N TYR A 67 -14.15 12.44 22.90
CA TYR A 67 -14.59 11.10 23.29
C TYR A 67 -14.12 10.74 24.70
N VAL A 68 -12.83 10.94 25.00
CA VAL A 68 -12.26 10.63 26.32
C VAL A 68 -12.89 11.50 27.41
N GLN A 69 -13.10 12.80 27.16
CA GLN A 69 -13.78 13.68 28.10
C GLN A 69 -15.18 13.17 28.44
N ARG A 70 -15.93 12.70 27.43
CA ARG A 70 -17.29 12.17 27.62
C ARG A 70 -17.29 10.87 28.44
N ILE A 71 -16.36 9.95 28.19
CA ILE A 71 -16.26 8.71 28.97
C ILE A 71 -15.92 9.01 30.43
N LEU A 72 -14.95 9.92 30.68
CA LEU A 72 -14.59 10.33 32.04
C LEU A 72 -15.78 10.96 32.80
N GLN A 73 -16.63 11.72 32.11
CA GLN A 73 -17.85 12.26 32.71
C GLN A 73 -18.84 11.15 33.09
N LEU A 74 -19.03 10.13 32.24
CA LEU A 74 -19.90 9.00 32.52
C LEU A 74 -19.38 8.14 33.69
N ASP A 75 -18.07 7.98 33.81
CA ASP A 75 -17.42 7.29 34.93
C ASP A 75 -17.55 8.06 36.25
N ALA A 76 -17.58 9.38 36.20
CA ALA A 76 -17.76 10.24 37.37
C ALA A 76 -19.22 10.34 37.85
N MET A 77 -20.19 9.79 37.11
CA MET A 77 -21.59 9.81 37.52
C MET A 77 -21.84 8.86 38.70
N ALA A 78 -22.74 9.26 39.61
CA ALA A 78 -23.09 8.46 40.79
C ALA A 78 -23.71 7.09 40.46
N ARG A 79 -24.27 6.95 39.25
CA ARG A 79 -24.73 5.67 38.73
C ARG A 79 -23.60 5.02 37.91
N PRO A 80 -23.15 3.81 38.27
CA PRO A 80 -22.12 3.12 37.48
C PRO A 80 -22.68 2.72 36.11
N HIS A 81 -21.85 2.89 35.07
CA HIS A 81 -22.14 2.49 33.70
C HIS A 81 -21.30 1.26 33.34
N GLU A 82 -21.91 0.27 32.69
CA GLU A 82 -21.21 -0.89 32.14
C GLU A 82 -20.89 -0.67 30.66
N TYR A 83 -19.68 -1.03 30.24
CA TYR A 83 -19.22 -0.85 28.86
C TYR A 83 -19.00 -2.19 28.18
N LEU A 84 -19.59 -2.36 27.00
CA LEU A 84 -19.35 -3.51 26.12
C LEU A 84 -18.69 -2.99 24.84
N PHE A 85 -17.46 -3.44 24.59
CA PHE A 85 -16.72 -3.09 23.39
C PHE A 85 -16.81 -4.22 22.38
N LEU A 86 -17.23 -3.88 21.16
CA LEU A 86 -17.33 -4.79 20.02
C LEU A 86 -16.43 -4.23 18.93
N ASP A 87 -15.55 -5.07 18.39
CA ASP A 87 -14.67 -4.70 17.27
C ASP A 87 -14.62 -5.85 16.26
N GLU A 88 -14.44 -5.50 14.99
CA GLU A 88 -14.30 -6.45 13.90
C GLU A 88 -12.84 -6.63 13.54
N ALA A 89 -12.37 -7.88 13.58
CA ALA A 89 -11.04 -8.24 13.10
C ALA A 89 -11.13 -8.86 11.71
N GLY A 90 -10.70 -8.11 10.69
CA GLY A 90 -10.57 -8.63 9.33
C GLY A 90 -9.35 -9.57 9.21
N PHE A 91 -9.57 -10.80 8.76
CA PHE A 91 -8.48 -11.71 8.39
C PHE A 91 -8.06 -11.45 6.94
N ASN A 92 -6.80 -11.02 6.75
CA ASN A 92 -6.31 -10.74 5.41
C ASN A 92 -5.87 -12.02 4.70
N LEU A 93 -6.73 -12.54 3.81
CA LEU A 93 -6.42 -13.68 2.94
C LEU A 93 -5.58 -13.29 1.71
N GLN A 94 -5.35 -12.00 1.49
CA GLN A 94 -4.62 -11.52 0.31
C GLN A 94 -3.11 -11.57 0.55
N LYS A 95 -2.39 -12.18 -0.39
CA LYS A 95 -0.93 -12.18 -0.39
C LYS A 95 -0.40 -10.78 -0.69
N ARG A 96 0.49 -10.28 0.17
CA ARG A 96 1.16 -8.98 -0.05
C ARG A 96 2.24 -9.09 -1.11
N ARG A 97 2.28 -8.12 -2.03
CA ARG A 97 3.37 -7.99 -3.00
C ARG A 97 4.66 -7.56 -2.30
N GLN A 98 5.75 -8.27 -2.59
CA GLN A 98 7.09 -7.99 -2.05
C GLN A 98 7.95 -7.17 -3.01
N ARG A 99 7.81 -7.37 -4.33
CA ARG A 99 8.66 -6.73 -5.35
C ARG A 99 7.85 -5.82 -6.27
N GLY A 100 8.54 -4.78 -6.75
CA GLY A 100 8.01 -3.73 -7.60
C GLY A 100 9.13 -3.06 -8.41
N ARG A 101 8.82 -2.14 -9.32
CA ARG A 101 9.82 -1.40 -10.13
C ARG A 101 10.05 0.00 -9.59
N ASN A 102 11.30 0.47 -9.59
CA ASN A 102 11.61 1.90 -9.47
C ASN A 102 12.98 2.22 -10.08
N THR A 103 13.26 3.51 -10.30
CA THR A 103 14.51 4.06 -10.81
C THR A 103 15.71 3.56 -10.01
N ILE A 104 16.80 3.19 -10.69
CA ILE A 104 18.07 2.80 -10.09
C ILE A 104 18.55 3.94 -9.16
N GLY A 105 19.02 3.59 -7.96
CA GLY A 105 19.32 4.56 -6.89
C GLY A 105 18.15 4.95 -5.98
N GLN A 106 16.88 4.70 -6.36
CA GLN A 106 15.71 5.01 -5.52
C GLN A 106 15.03 3.75 -4.93
N ARG A 107 14.36 3.87 -3.78
CA ARG A 107 13.55 2.79 -3.19
C ARG A 107 12.19 2.71 -3.89
N ALA A 108 11.72 1.52 -4.26
CA ALA A 108 10.33 1.33 -4.64
C ALA A 108 9.46 1.51 -3.39
N ILE A 109 8.56 2.47 -3.40
CA ILE A 109 7.79 2.86 -2.21
C ILE A 109 6.31 2.68 -2.48
N THR A 110 5.60 2.11 -1.51
CA THR A 110 4.15 2.13 -1.49
C THR A 110 3.67 2.64 -0.15
N GLU A 111 2.74 3.57 -0.19
CA GLU A 111 2.05 4.04 1.00
C GLU A 111 1.12 2.95 1.50
N VAL A 112 1.21 2.65 2.79
CA VAL A 112 0.30 1.71 3.43
C VAL A 112 -0.41 2.40 4.60
N PRO A 113 -1.69 2.11 4.82
CA PRO A 113 -2.36 2.54 6.02
C PRO A 113 -1.61 1.94 7.20
N GLY A 114 -1.17 2.82 8.13
CA GLY A 114 -0.23 2.49 9.20
C GLY A 114 -0.40 1.08 9.75
N GLN A 115 0.64 0.26 9.61
CA GLN A 115 0.59 -1.15 9.98
C GLN A 115 0.69 -1.22 11.50
N ARG A 116 -0.35 -1.74 12.16
CA ARG A 116 -0.23 -2.09 13.59
C ARG A 116 0.88 -3.14 13.67
N GLY A 117 1.87 -2.87 14.54
CA GLY A 117 2.85 -3.87 14.95
C GLY A 117 2.15 -5.03 15.63
#